data_AF-A0A6N8E5Z1-F1
#
_entry.id   AF-A0A6N8E5Z1-F1
#
_cell.length_a   1.000
_cell.length_b   1.000
_cell.length_c   1.000
_cell.angle_alpha   90.00
_cell.angle_beta   90.00
_cell.angle_gamma   90.00
#
_symmetry.space_group_name_H-M   'P 1'
#
loop_
_entity.id
_entity.type
_entity.pdbx_description
1 polymer ?
#
loop_
_entity_poly.entity_id
_entity_poly.type
_entity_poly.pdbx_seq_one_letter_code
_entity_poly.pdbx_strand_id
1 'polypeptide(L)'
;MEHMIEAESALESTPWALHERLFLDRLGARLEREDFSEYSARRCASGKQVFNHTRVYQGEKLDRVMVSRYSLRLGRWGLVIFAYPRLDYDLPAFLLHVGGQPPERTLLTLDLAPCSSTLDLESFARVAREHRAALELPDERLPLLESVTSPHLLHCTFKPLDPERFLAAFDAVVETWCRYIDQAVPDPDTKSKQARSDRVLELKRVIFENDPAFPVFTQSFGKSMSETLAEAAFGGTPGLATSDFQDVPPPAVGSWANKKLGLIWSAEAQKRVGEAPVIIRPMIRRLIEKEAAKDKLDRITVEFVKHCEQKYWTRGGEA
;
A
#
# COMPACT_ATOMS: atom_id res chain seq x y z
N MET A 1 -31.21 -5.49 9.29
CA MET A 1 -31.27 -4.01 9.41
C MET A 1 -30.49 -3.56 10.64
N GLU A 2 -30.77 -4.08 11.84
CA GLU A 2 -29.97 -3.79 13.06
C GLU A 2 -28.48 -4.14 12.94
N HIS A 3 -28.11 -5.31 12.41
CA HIS A 3 -26.69 -5.66 12.18
C HIS A 3 -25.98 -4.84 11.11
N MET A 4 -26.73 -4.13 10.25
CA MET A 4 -26.20 -3.23 9.22
C MET A 4 -25.92 -1.86 9.84
N ILE A 5 -26.82 -1.38 10.70
CA ILE A 5 -26.68 -0.16 11.52
C ILE A 5 -25.48 -0.29 12.50
N GLU A 6 -25.29 -1.46 13.12
CA GLU A 6 -24.12 -1.73 13.96
C GLU A 6 -22.80 -1.74 13.17
N ALA A 7 -22.83 -2.18 11.90
CA ALA A 7 -21.65 -2.19 11.04
C ALA A 7 -21.27 -0.77 10.56
N GLU A 8 -22.26 0.06 10.22
CA GLU A 8 -22.05 1.48 9.91
C GLU A 8 -21.53 2.26 11.13
N SER A 9 -22.10 2.03 12.32
CA SER A 9 -21.63 2.60 13.59
C SER A 9 -20.18 2.19 13.94
N ALA A 10 -19.79 0.94 13.66
CA ALA A 10 -18.42 0.46 13.82
C ALA A 10 -17.44 1.05 12.79
N LEU A 11 -17.92 1.43 11.60
CA LEU A 11 -17.13 2.10 10.57
C LEU A 11 -16.93 3.60 10.92
N GLU A 12 -17.98 4.28 11.38
CA GLU A 12 -17.91 5.69 11.79
C GLU A 12 -16.99 5.93 13.00
N SER A 13 -16.81 4.92 13.85
CA SER A 13 -15.91 4.97 15.01
C SER A 13 -14.45 4.59 14.71
N THR A 14 -14.09 4.35 13.44
CA THR A 14 -12.70 4.06 13.05
C THR A 14 -11.80 5.29 13.23
N PRO A 15 -10.51 5.12 13.59
CA PRO A 15 -9.56 6.24 13.72
C PRO A 15 -9.34 7.01 12.41
N TRP A 16 -9.77 6.44 11.27
CA TRP A 16 -9.53 6.97 9.93
C TRP A 16 -10.73 7.67 9.30
N ALA A 17 -11.90 7.68 9.96
CA ALA A 17 -13.11 8.32 9.42
C ALA A 17 -12.89 9.82 9.12
N LEU A 18 -12.13 10.52 9.98
CA LEU A 18 -11.77 11.92 9.76
C LEU A 18 -10.91 12.12 8.50
N HIS A 19 -9.95 11.23 8.26
CA HIS A 19 -9.03 11.30 7.12
C HIS A 19 -9.76 11.02 5.80
N GLU A 20 -10.62 9.99 5.78
CA GLU A 20 -11.48 9.71 4.62
C GLU A 20 -12.38 10.90 4.28
N ARG A 21 -13.08 11.46 5.28
CA ARG A 21 -13.94 12.63 5.05
C ARG A 21 -13.16 13.81 4.50
N LEU A 22 -12.02 14.14 5.12
CA LEU A 22 -11.14 15.21 4.65
C LEU A 22 -10.73 14.98 3.18
N PHE A 23 -10.32 13.77 2.84
CA PHE A 23 -9.90 13.42 1.48
C PHE A 23 -11.02 13.65 0.45
N LEU A 24 -12.22 13.14 0.74
CA LEU A 24 -13.38 13.26 -0.15
C LEU A 24 -13.88 14.70 -0.26
N ASP A 25 -13.82 15.47 0.84
CA ASP A 25 -14.24 16.87 0.85
C ASP A 25 -13.26 17.77 0.09
N ARG A 26 -11.94 17.51 0.19
CA ARG A 26 -10.92 18.23 -0.58
C ARG A 26 -11.02 17.98 -2.08
N LEU A 27 -11.30 16.73 -2.47
CA LEU A 27 -11.52 16.40 -3.88
C LEU A 27 -12.73 17.15 -4.43
N GLY A 28 -13.84 17.19 -3.68
CA GLY A 28 -15.04 17.94 -4.06
C GLY A 28 -15.51 17.57 -5.46
N ALA A 29 -15.67 18.57 -6.33
CA ALA A 29 -16.13 18.39 -7.71
C ALA A 29 -15.14 17.64 -8.63
N ARG A 30 -13.91 17.34 -8.18
CA ARG A 30 -12.93 16.54 -8.94
C ARG A 30 -13.29 15.05 -8.96
N LEU A 31 -14.25 14.64 -8.14
CA LEU A 31 -14.67 13.27 -7.93
C LEU A 31 -16.19 13.14 -8.04
N GLU A 32 -16.66 12.13 -8.76
CA GLU A 32 -18.08 11.76 -8.82
C GLU A 32 -18.45 11.02 -7.54
N ARG A 33 -18.91 11.76 -6.53
CA ARG A 33 -19.17 11.21 -5.18
C ARG A 33 -20.42 10.35 -5.10
N GLU A 34 -21.37 10.55 -6.01
CA GLU A 34 -22.67 9.87 -6.01
C GLU A 34 -22.69 8.63 -6.93
N ASP A 35 -21.66 8.43 -7.75
CA ASP A 35 -21.49 7.25 -8.60
C ASP A 35 -20.22 6.50 -8.19
N PHE A 36 -20.39 5.45 -7.39
CA PHE A 36 -19.28 4.66 -6.89
C PHE A 36 -19.64 3.19 -6.76
N SER A 37 -18.62 2.34 -6.86
CA SER A 37 -18.72 0.93 -6.52
C SER A 37 -18.26 0.70 -5.09
N GLU A 38 -18.99 -0.13 -4.35
CA GLU A 38 -18.67 -0.47 -2.96
C GLU A 38 -18.46 -1.97 -2.79
N TYR A 39 -17.42 -2.32 -2.04
CA TYR A 39 -17.04 -3.69 -1.72
C TYR A 39 -16.86 -3.81 -0.20
N SER A 40 -17.58 -4.75 0.40
CA SER A 40 -17.53 -4.99 1.83
C SER A 40 -17.27 -6.45 2.12
N ALA A 41 -16.28 -6.70 2.99
CA ALA A 41 -15.98 -8.03 3.50
C ALA A 41 -15.97 -7.99 5.02
N ARG A 42 -16.67 -8.93 5.67
CA ARG A 42 -16.69 -9.06 7.12
C ARG A 42 -16.58 -10.52 7.51
N ARG A 43 -15.74 -10.81 8.50
CA ARG A 43 -15.64 -12.13 9.14
C ARG A 43 -15.71 -11.98 10.64
N CYS A 44 -16.63 -12.72 11.25
CA CYS A 44 -16.79 -12.84 12.69
C CYS A 44 -16.48 -14.27 13.11
N ALA A 45 -15.47 -14.47 13.96
CA ALA A 45 -15.11 -15.79 14.48
C ALA A 45 -14.52 -15.68 15.89
N SER A 46 -15.06 -16.45 16.84
CA SER A 46 -14.55 -16.57 18.22
C SER A 46 -14.27 -15.21 18.91
N GLY A 47 -15.21 -14.28 18.83
CA GLY A 47 -15.08 -12.93 19.40
C GLY A 47 -14.15 -11.99 18.63
N LYS A 48 -13.52 -12.43 17.54
CA LYS A 48 -12.74 -11.59 16.64
C LYS A 48 -13.61 -11.12 15.48
N GLN A 49 -13.51 -9.84 15.16
CA GLN A 49 -14.11 -9.26 13.96
C GLN A 49 -13.00 -8.71 13.07
N VAL A 50 -13.06 -9.10 11.80
CA VAL A 50 -12.22 -8.60 10.72
C VAL A 50 -13.16 -7.97 9.69
N PHE A 51 -12.84 -6.78 9.21
CA PHE A 51 -13.60 -6.18 8.13
C PHE A 51 -12.71 -5.42 7.15
N ASN A 52 -13.20 -5.29 5.94
CA ASN A 52 -12.73 -4.38 4.92
C ASN A 52 -13.95 -3.70 4.30
N HIS A 53 -13.86 -2.41 4.09
CA HIS A 53 -14.87 -1.60 3.45
C HIS A 53 -14.17 -0.69 2.44
N THR A 54 -14.44 -0.91 1.16
CA THR A 54 -13.77 -0.24 0.05
C THR A 54 -14.78 0.44 -0.84
N ARG A 55 -14.54 1.70 -1.18
CA ARG A 55 -15.27 2.43 -2.22
C ARG A 55 -14.33 2.78 -3.35
N VAL A 56 -14.84 2.71 -4.57
CA VAL A 56 -14.13 3.06 -5.79
C VAL A 56 -14.92 4.12 -6.53
N TYR A 57 -14.29 5.26 -6.70
CA TYR A 57 -14.83 6.43 -7.37
C TYR A 57 -14.08 6.71 -8.66
N GLN A 58 -14.65 7.58 -9.49
CA GLN A 58 -14.00 8.12 -10.68
C GLN A 58 -14.16 9.65 -10.72
N GLY A 59 -13.45 10.29 -11.64
CA GLY A 59 -13.65 11.70 -11.95
C GLY A 59 -13.22 12.03 -13.37
N GLU A 60 -13.34 13.30 -13.74
CA GLU A 60 -12.98 13.77 -15.08
C GLU A 60 -11.50 13.46 -15.41
N LYS A 61 -10.59 13.73 -14.46
CA LYS A 61 -9.13 13.52 -14.64
C LYS A 61 -8.60 12.28 -13.91
N LEU A 62 -9.45 11.59 -13.16
CA LEU A 62 -9.09 10.47 -12.31
C LEU A 62 -9.77 9.20 -12.82
N ASP A 63 -8.97 8.22 -13.22
CA ASP A 63 -9.48 6.95 -13.77
C ASP A 63 -10.10 6.11 -12.65
N ARG A 64 -9.45 6.11 -11.49
CA ARG A 64 -9.86 5.30 -10.34
C ARG A 64 -9.35 5.90 -9.05
N VAL A 65 -10.24 6.08 -8.09
CA VAL A 65 -9.92 6.51 -6.72
C VAL A 65 -10.50 5.50 -5.75
N MET A 66 -9.65 4.60 -5.27
CA MET A 66 -10.01 3.60 -4.27
C MET A 66 -9.75 4.16 -2.87
N VAL A 67 -10.75 4.05 -2.00
CA VAL A 67 -10.65 4.37 -0.57
C VAL A 67 -11.07 3.12 0.21
N SER A 68 -10.14 2.50 0.93
CA SER A 68 -10.35 1.26 1.68
C SER A 68 -10.02 1.45 3.15
N ARG A 69 -11.00 1.20 4.01
CA ARG A 69 -10.81 1.06 5.45
C ARG A 69 -10.86 -0.39 5.83
N TYR A 70 -9.99 -0.80 6.73
CA TYR A 70 -9.99 -2.17 7.22
C TYR A 70 -9.64 -2.27 8.70
N SER A 71 -10.09 -3.36 9.31
CA SER A 71 -9.63 -3.83 10.60
C SER A 71 -9.26 -5.31 10.51
N LEU A 72 -8.03 -5.63 10.90
CA LEU A 72 -7.52 -7.02 10.88
C LEU A 72 -7.75 -7.74 12.21
N ARG A 73 -7.90 -6.97 13.28
CA ARG A 73 -8.24 -7.37 14.65
C ARG A 73 -8.50 -6.08 15.45
N LEU A 74 -9.07 -6.21 16.64
CA LEU A 74 -9.26 -5.08 17.54
C LEU A 74 -7.94 -4.29 17.72
N GLY A 75 -8.02 -2.96 17.55
CA GLY A 75 -6.86 -2.06 17.64
C GLY A 75 -5.97 -2.03 16.40
N ARG A 76 -6.13 -2.95 15.43
CA ARG A 76 -5.37 -2.93 14.18
C ARG A 76 -6.21 -2.47 13.00
N TRP A 77 -6.03 -1.20 12.65
CA TRP A 77 -6.81 -0.49 11.65
C TRP A 77 -5.90 -0.04 10.51
N GLY A 78 -6.49 0.16 9.34
CA GLY A 78 -5.81 0.83 8.25
C GLY A 78 -6.74 1.59 7.34
N LEU A 79 -6.15 2.55 6.64
CA LEU A 79 -6.72 3.31 5.55
C LEU A 79 -5.76 3.22 4.38
N VAL A 80 -6.27 2.77 3.25
CA VAL A 80 -5.55 2.71 1.97
C VAL A 80 -6.30 3.60 0.99
N ILE A 81 -5.58 4.52 0.36
CA ILE A 81 -6.12 5.32 -0.72
C ILE A 81 -5.17 5.20 -1.90
N PHE A 82 -5.64 4.62 -3.00
CA PHE A 82 -4.93 4.62 -4.26
C PHE A 82 -5.75 5.36 -5.29
N ALA A 83 -5.20 6.46 -5.81
CA ALA A 83 -5.83 7.22 -6.87
C ALA A 83 -4.93 7.29 -8.09
N TYR A 84 -5.42 6.77 -9.22
CA TYR A 84 -4.72 6.74 -10.49
C TYR A 84 -5.31 7.77 -11.45
N PRO A 85 -4.48 8.56 -12.13
CA PRO A 85 -4.95 9.53 -13.10
C PRO A 85 -5.43 8.84 -14.38
N ARG A 86 -6.31 9.50 -15.14
CA ARG A 86 -6.54 9.12 -16.54
C ARG A 86 -5.29 9.40 -17.36
N LEU A 87 -5.05 8.55 -18.34
CA LEU A 87 -3.86 8.62 -19.20
C LEU A 87 -3.81 9.88 -20.08
N ASP A 88 -4.86 10.69 -20.13
CA ASP A 88 -4.85 11.96 -20.83
C ASP A 88 -4.15 13.08 -20.03
N TYR A 89 -3.99 12.94 -18.71
CA TYR A 89 -3.47 14.00 -17.85
C TYR A 89 -2.14 13.63 -17.18
N ASP A 90 -1.11 14.47 -17.33
CA ASP A 90 0.18 14.22 -16.68
C ASP A 90 0.08 14.59 -15.19
N LEU A 91 -0.27 13.60 -14.38
CA LEU A 91 -0.58 13.74 -12.97
C LEU A 91 0.18 12.68 -12.18
N PRO A 92 0.59 12.97 -10.94
CA PRO A 92 1.07 11.92 -10.06
C PRO A 92 -0.13 11.10 -9.53
N ALA A 93 0.11 9.81 -9.30
CA ALA A 93 -0.82 8.96 -8.57
C ALA A 93 -0.74 9.28 -7.06
N PHE A 94 -1.89 9.32 -6.39
CA PHE A 94 -1.93 9.50 -4.94
C PHE A 94 -1.85 8.13 -4.26
N LEU A 95 -0.88 7.98 -3.37
CA LEU A 95 -0.70 6.76 -2.60
C LEU A 95 -0.76 7.07 -1.11
N LEU A 96 -1.72 6.47 -0.43
CA LEU A 96 -1.72 6.34 1.02
C LEU A 96 -1.87 4.88 1.38
N HIS A 97 -0.97 4.40 2.23
CA HIS A 97 -1.19 3.23 3.06
C HIS A 97 -0.80 3.59 4.49
N VAL A 98 -1.80 3.75 5.35
CA VAL A 98 -1.58 3.87 6.79
C VAL A 98 -2.22 2.69 7.50
N GLY A 99 -1.48 2.06 8.41
CA GLY A 99 -1.95 0.87 9.10
C GLY A 99 -1.15 0.51 10.35
N GLY A 100 -1.37 -0.70 10.86
CA GLY A 100 -0.71 -1.18 12.07
C GLY A 100 -1.61 -1.04 13.29
N GLN A 101 -1.11 -0.49 14.38
CA GLN A 101 -1.84 -0.18 15.61
C GLN A 101 -1.61 1.30 15.95
N PRO A 102 -2.28 2.21 15.24
CA PRO A 102 -2.13 3.65 15.44
C PRO A 102 -2.71 4.09 16.80
N PRO A 103 -2.14 5.13 17.44
CA PRO A 103 -0.98 5.89 16.98
C PRO A 103 0.38 5.24 17.28
N GLU A 104 0.45 4.25 18.17
CA GLU A 104 1.71 3.80 18.79
C GLU A 104 2.62 3.00 17.84
N ARG A 105 2.04 2.27 16.89
CA ARG A 105 2.78 1.43 15.93
C ARG A 105 2.18 1.58 14.53
N THR A 106 2.55 2.67 13.88
CA THR A 106 2.02 3.03 12.56
C THR A 106 2.97 2.60 11.44
N LEU A 107 2.43 1.88 10.48
CA LEU A 107 3.00 1.73 9.13
C LEU A 107 2.46 2.89 8.30
N LEU A 108 3.33 3.62 7.61
CA LEU A 108 2.95 4.72 6.73
C LEU A 108 3.70 4.61 5.41
N THR A 109 2.97 4.78 4.32
CA THR A 109 3.43 5.13 2.98
C THR A 109 2.51 6.25 2.49
N LEU A 110 3.02 7.45 2.27
CA LEU A 110 2.28 8.59 1.72
C LEU A 110 3.11 9.27 0.63
N ASP A 111 2.60 9.29 -0.59
CA ASP A 111 3.34 9.75 -1.77
C ASP A 111 2.44 10.35 -2.86
N LEU A 112 3.03 11.22 -3.66
CA LEU A 112 2.55 11.58 -4.99
C LEU A 112 3.50 10.94 -6.02
N ALA A 113 3.18 9.70 -6.40
CA ALA A 113 4.04 8.87 -7.24
C ALA A 113 4.02 9.36 -8.71
N PRO A 114 5.18 9.63 -9.33
CA PRO A 114 5.22 10.15 -10.69
C PRO A 114 4.79 9.11 -11.71
N CYS A 115 3.79 9.46 -12.51
CA CYS A 115 3.35 8.66 -13.67
C CYS A 115 4.12 9.01 -14.95
N SER A 116 4.95 10.06 -14.93
CA SER A 116 5.80 10.53 -16.02
C SER A 116 7.19 10.89 -15.48
N SER A 117 8.22 10.75 -16.32
CA SER A 117 9.60 11.13 -15.95
C SER A 117 9.83 12.64 -15.98
N THR A 118 8.95 13.42 -16.62
CA THR A 118 9.07 14.87 -16.78
C THR A 118 8.19 15.66 -15.82
N LEU A 119 7.41 14.99 -14.98
CA LEU A 119 6.47 15.63 -14.05
C LEU A 119 7.24 16.43 -12.98
N ASP A 120 6.94 17.72 -12.86
CA ASP A 120 7.51 18.57 -11.83
C ASP A 120 6.86 18.31 -10.46
N LEU A 121 7.66 17.79 -9.53
CA LEU A 121 7.25 17.48 -8.17
C LEU A 121 7.71 18.51 -7.12
N GLU A 122 8.23 19.70 -7.50
CA GLU A 122 8.79 20.65 -6.52
C GLU A 122 7.78 21.12 -5.46
N SER A 123 6.51 21.31 -5.83
CA SER A 123 5.47 21.64 -4.85
C SER A 123 5.31 20.54 -3.80
N PHE A 124 5.27 19.28 -4.24
CA PHE A 124 5.21 18.14 -3.33
C PHE A 124 6.51 17.96 -2.54
N ALA A 125 7.67 18.16 -3.16
CA ALA A 125 8.98 18.08 -2.51
C ALA A 125 9.05 19.01 -1.29
N ARG A 126 8.52 20.21 -1.40
CA ARG A 126 8.50 21.21 -0.32
C ARG A 126 7.62 20.76 0.85
N VAL A 127 6.40 20.31 0.55
CA VAL A 127 5.45 19.76 1.54
C VAL A 127 6.03 18.52 2.22
N ALA A 128 6.60 17.60 1.45
CA ALA A 128 7.22 16.40 1.98
C ALA A 128 8.41 16.71 2.91
N ARG A 129 9.28 17.67 2.56
CA ARG A 129 10.40 18.07 3.44
C ARG A 129 9.90 18.60 4.78
N GLU A 130 8.91 19.49 4.75
CA GLU A 130 8.32 20.09 5.96
C GLU A 130 7.71 19.02 6.87
N HIS A 131 6.84 18.16 6.31
CA HIS A 131 6.13 17.16 7.11
C HIS A 131 6.99 15.97 7.51
N ARG A 132 8.03 15.61 6.74
CA ARG A 132 9.03 14.63 7.16
C ARG A 132 9.70 15.05 8.46
N ALA A 133 10.09 16.32 8.57
CA ALA A 133 10.68 16.85 9.79
C ALA A 133 9.66 16.90 10.93
N ALA A 134 8.44 17.38 10.68
CA ALA A 134 7.39 17.49 11.70
C ALA A 134 6.97 16.14 12.30
N LEU A 135 6.94 15.08 11.48
CA LEU A 135 6.61 13.71 11.85
C LEU A 135 7.83 12.88 12.28
N GLU A 136 9.04 13.47 12.23
CA GLU A 136 10.31 12.80 12.54
C GLU A 136 10.48 11.48 11.75
N LEU A 137 10.11 11.50 10.46
CA LEU A 137 10.20 10.34 9.59
C LEU A 137 11.65 10.14 9.12
N PRO A 138 12.08 8.89 8.88
CA PRO A 138 13.40 8.61 8.37
C PRO A 138 13.67 9.27 7.01
N ASP A 139 14.92 9.63 6.78
CA ASP A 139 15.40 10.10 5.47
C ASP A 139 16.02 8.97 4.63
N GLU A 140 15.42 7.79 4.72
CA GLU A 140 15.85 6.62 3.96
C GLU A 140 14.91 6.40 2.77
N ARG A 141 15.41 5.81 1.69
CA ARG A 141 14.54 5.31 0.62
C ARG A 141 13.89 4.00 1.06
N LEU A 142 12.70 3.70 0.52
CA LEU A 142 12.04 2.42 0.71
C LEU A 142 12.34 1.52 -0.50
N PRO A 143 13.35 0.61 -0.44
CA PRO A 143 13.90 -0.03 -1.65
C PRO A 143 12.88 -0.89 -2.41
N LEU A 144 11.82 -1.34 -1.73
CA LEU A 144 10.76 -2.15 -2.32
C LEU A 144 9.84 -1.35 -3.24
N LEU A 145 9.70 -0.05 -3.00
CA LEU A 145 8.83 0.86 -3.76
C LEU A 145 9.62 1.96 -4.49
N GLU A 146 10.93 2.03 -4.31
CA GLU A 146 11.81 3.08 -4.83
C GLU A 146 11.71 3.25 -6.35
N SER A 147 11.50 2.17 -7.09
CA SER A 147 11.38 2.26 -8.55
C SER A 147 10.11 2.98 -9.00
N VAL A 148 9.07 3.04 -8.16
CA VAL A 148 7.73 3.54 -8.55
C VAL A 148 7.25 4.76 -7.75
N THR A 149 7.89 5.04 -6.61
CA THR A 149 7.57 6.18 -5.75
C THR A 149 8.42 7.40 -6.09
N SER A 150 7.98 8.56 -5.64
CA SER A 150 8.76 9.78 -5.74
C SER A 150 9.99 9.73 -4.80
N PRO A 151 11.03 10.54 -5.05
CA PRO A 151 12.13 10.71 -4.10
C PRO A 151 11.70 11.40 -2.79
N HIS A 152 10.44 11.81 -2.68
CA HIS A 152 9.90 12.58 -1.57
C HIS A 152 8.94 11.77 -0.68
N LEU A 153 8.76 10.47 -0.97
CA LEU A 153 7.94 9.52 -0.20
C LEU A 153 8.07 9.74 1.32
N LEU A 154 6.93 9.94 1.99
CA LEU A 154 6.82 9.94 3.43
C LEU A 154 6.52 8.51 3.89
N HIS A 155 7.44 7.88 4.63
CA HIS A 155 7.21 6.52 5.11
C HIS A 155 7.79 6.26 6.49
N CYS A 156 7.21 5.28 7.18
CA CYS A 156 7.80 4.67 8.37
C CYS A 156 7.26 3.26 8.59
N THR A 157 8.04 2.45 9.31
CA THR A 157 7.66 1.07 9.66
C THR A 157 7.50 0.94 11.18
N PHE A 158 6.25 0.85 11.63
CA PHE A 158 5.86 0.66 13.03
C PHE A 158 6.42 1.72 14.01
N LYS A 159 6.42 2.99 13.58
CA LYS A 159 6.78 4.13 14.43
C LYS A 159 5.52 4.74 15.06
N PRO A 160 5.59 5.28 16.29
CA PRO A 160 4.56 6.18 16.79
C PRO A 160 4.39 7.39 15.86
N LEU A 161 3.16 7.71 15.47
CA LEU A 161 2.84 8.93 14.74
C LEU A 161 1.83 9.76 15.53
N ASP A 162 2.16 11.02 15.74
CA ASP A 162 1.25 11.98 16.34
C ASP A 162 0.02 12.19 15.41
N PRO A 163 -1.21 11.95 15.88
CA PRO A 163 -2.40 12.02 15.04
C PRO A 163 -2.65 13.40 14.42
N GLU A 164 -2.41 14.48 15.16
CA GLU A 164 -2.69 15.84 14.69
C GLU A 164 -1.67 16.27 13.63
N ARG A 165 -0.39 16.00 13.87
CA ARG A 165 0.67 16.25 12.89
C ARG A 165 0.50 15.39 11.64
N PHE A 166 0.04 14.14 11.80
CA PHE A 166 -0.22 13.28 10.65
C PHE A 166 -1.41 13.78 9.83
N LEU A 167 -2.50 14.20 10.48
CA LEU A 167 -3.64 14.81 9.80
C LEU A 167 -3.23 16.07 9.01
N ALA A 168 -2.39 16.93 9.60
CA ALA A 168 -1.87 18.11 8.93
C ALA A 168 -1.00 17.76 7.70
N ALA A 169 -0.12 16.75 7.82
CA ALA A 169 0.67 16.26 6.70
C ALA A 169 -0.19 15.67 5.59
N PHE A 170 -1.19 14.86 5.96
CA PHE A 170 -2.12 14.27 5.02
C PHE A 170 -2.91 15.34 4.26
N ASP A 171 -3.48 16.33 4.96
CA ASP A 171 -4.21 17.45 4.35
C ASP A 171 -3.35 18.24 3.36
N ALA A 172 -2.11 18.59 3.75
CA ALA A 172 -1.20 19.33 2.88
C ALA A 172 -0.82 18.56 1.60
N VAL A 173 -0.65 17.23 1.70
CA VAL A 173 -0.37 16.38 0.54
C VAL A 173 -1.60 16.27 -0.37
N VAL A 174 -2.79 16.09 0.20
CA VAL A 174 -4.06 16.06 -0.56
C VAL A 174 -4.29 17.39 -1.26
N GLU A 175 -4.13 18.52 -0.57
CA GLU A 175 -4.29 19.85 -1.16
C GLU A 175 -3.30 20.07 -2.31
N THR A 176 -2.04 19.66 -2.13
CA THR A 176 -1.03 19.73 -3.18
C THR A 176 -1.40 18.90 -4.40
N TRP A 177 -1.94 17.70 -4.19
CA TRP A 177 -2.44 16.85 -5.26
C TRP A 177 -3.64 17.46 -5.99
N CYS A 178 -4.58 18.07 -5.27
CA CYS A 178 -5.70 18.79 -5.87
C CYS A 178 -5.21 19.93 -6.78
N ARG A 179 -4.14 20.66 -6.41
CA ARG A 179 -3.55 21.68 -7.29
C ARG A 179 -2.98 21.08 -8.58
N TYR A 180 -2.33 19.92 -8.51
CA TYR A 180 -1.90 19.20 -9.73
C TYR A 180 -3.11 18.86 -10.62
N ILE A 181 -4.18 18.32 -10.03
CA ILE A 181 -5.43 18.00 -10.76
C ILE A 181 -6.00 19.24 -11.43
N ASP A 182 -6.06 20.37 -10.73
CA ASP A 182 -6.61 21.62 -11.27
C ASP A 182 -5.81 22.16 -12.45
N GLN A 183 -4.48 22.08 -12.36
CA GLN A 183 -3.56 22.61 -13.36
C GLN A 183 -3.35 21.67 -14.56
N ALA A 184 -3.65 20.38 -14.41
CA ALA A 184 -3.42 19.42 -15.48
C ALA A 184 -4.30 19.69 -16.70
N VAL A 185 -3.66 19.71 -17.86
CA VAL A 185 -4.30 19.83 -19.17
C VAL A 185 -4.22 18.48 -19.90
N PRO A 186 -5.17 18.18 -20.80
CA PRO A 186 -5.08 17.01 -21.65
C PRO A 186 -3.81 17.07 -22.51
N ASP A 187 -3.00 16.04 -22.44
CA ASP A 187 -1.85 15.81 -23.31
C ASP A 187 -2.32 15.09 -24.58
N PRO A 188 -2.15 15.65 -25.78
CA PRO A 188 -2.57 15.00 -27.02
C PRO A 188 -1.57 13.94 -27.53
N ASP A 189 -0.35 13.87 -27.01
CA ASP A 189 0.70 12.99 -27.55
C ASP A 189 0.51 11.53 -27.15
N THR A 190 0.19 10.68 -28.13
CA THR A 190 0.01 9.24 -27.95
C THR A 190 1.24 8.54 -27.35
N LYS A 191 2.47 9.00 -27.67
CA LYS A 191 3.68 8.37 -27.10
C LYS A 191 3.81 8.66 -25.61
N SER A 192 3.57 9.91 -25.21
CA SER A 192 3.54 10.31 -23.81
C SER A 192 2.42 9.61 -23.02
N LYS A 193 1.24 9.41 -23.63
CA LYS A 193 0.16 8.59 -23.04
C LYS A 193 0.58 7.13 -22.82
N GLN A 194 1.21 6.51 -23.83
CA GLN A 194 1.67 5.13 -23.71
C GLN A 194 2.75 4.98 -22.62
N ALA A 195 3.71 5.89 -22.57
CA ALA A 195 4.75 5.89 -21.52
C ALA A 195 4.13 6.01 -20.12
N ARG A 196 3.12 6.89 -19.96
CA ARG A 196 2.37 7.00 -18.71
C ARG A 196 1.58 5.73 -18.38
N SER A 197 0.98 5.08 -19.37
CA SER A 197 0.31 3.79 -19.20
C SER A 197 1.27 2.74 -18.64
N ASP A 198 2.43 2.55 -19.29
CA ASP A 198 3.44 1.57 -18.87
C ASP A 198 3.93 1.87 -17.44
N ARG A 199 4.08 3.15 -17.11
CA ARG A 199 4.49 3.60 -15.79
C ARG A 199 3.44 3.35 -14.70
N VAL A 200 2.16 3.63 -14.98
CA VAL A 200 1.05 3.33 -14.06
C VAL A 200 0.91 1.82 -13.85
N LEU A 201 1.08 1.02 -14.91
CA LEU A 201 1.03 -0.44 -14.80
C LEU A 201 2.19 -0.97 -13.96
N GLU A 202 3.41 -0.44 -14.15
CA GLU A 202 4.56 -0.77 -13.31
C GLU A 202 4.32 -0.40 -11.84
N LEU A 203 3.78 0.81 -11.58
CA LEU A 203 3.40 1.26 -10.25
C LEU A 203 2.44 0.27 -9.57
N LYS A 204 1.33 -0.05 -10.22
CA LYS A 204 0.33 -1.00 -9.70
C LYS A 204 0.96 -2.36 -9.40
N ARG A 205 1.79 -2.87 -10.30
CA ARG A 205 2.50 -4.16 -10.13
C ARG A 205 3.41 -4.14 -8.91
N VAL A 206 4.28 -3.13 -8.80
CA VAL A 206 5.24 -3.03 -7.69
C VAL A 206 4.53 -2.84 -6.35
N ILE A 207 3.45 -2.06 -6.29
CA ILE A 207 2.63 -1.96 -5.08
C ILE A 207 2.01 -3.30 -4.74
N PHE A 208 1.31 -3.96 -5.68
CA PHE A 208 0.65 -5.24 -5.43
C PHE A 208 1.62 -6.31 -4.91
N GLU A 209 2.81 -6.43 -5.51
CA GLU A 209 3.84 -7.39 -5.06
C GLU A 209 4.40 -7.13 -3.66
N ASN A 210 4.33 -5.88 -3.20
CA ASN A 210 4.93 -5.45 -1.94
C ASN A 210 3.89 -4.95 -0.91
N ASP A 211 2.59 -5.13 -1.16
CA ASP A 211 1.53 -4.75 -0.24
C ASP A 211 1.34 -5.84 0.83
N PRO A 212 1.51 -5.52 2.13
CA PRO A 212 1.39 -6.49 3.21
C PRO A 212 -0.05 -6.88 3.56
N ALA A 213 -1.08 -6.23 3.00
CA ALA A 213 -2.49 -6.41 3.38
C ALA A 213 -3.20 -7.56 2.63
N PHE A 214 -2.97 -7.70 1.32
CA PHE A 214 -3.54 -8.80 0.49
C PHE A 214 -3.44 -10.21 1.06
N PRO A 215 -2.30 -10.61 1.62
CA PRO A 215 -2.12 -11.94 2.19
C PRO A 215 -3.02 -12.16 3.41
N VAL A 216 -3.15 -11.10 4.23
CA VAL A 216 -4.03 -11.11 5.40
C VAL A 216 -5.49 -11.14 4.95
N PHE A 217 -5.84 -10.42 3.88
CA PHE A 217 -7.19 -10.47 3.29
C PHE A 217 -7.50 -11.84 2.71
N THR A 218 -6.58 -12.49 2.01
CA THR A 218 -6.76 -13.87 1.53
C THR A 218 -6.98 -14.84 2.69
N GLN A 219 -6.19 -14.74 3.76
CA GLN A 219 -6.36 -15.59 4.95
C GLN A 219 -7.69 -15.31 5.67
N SER A 220 -8.12 -14.05 5.70
CA SER A 220 -9.30 -13.61 6.43
C SER A 220 -10.59 -13.88 5.68
N PHE A 221 -10.64 -13.58 4.38
CA PHE A 221 -11.85 -13.56 3.56
C PHE A 221 -11.86 -14.61 2.45
N GLY A 222 -10.75 -15.32 2.22
CA GLY A 222 -10.60 -16.28 1.13
C GLY A 222 -10.10 -15.63 -0.16
N LYS A 223 -9.70 -16.49 -1.11
CA LYS A 223 -9.07 -16.09 -2.38
C LYS A 223 -9.97 -15.20 -3.24
N SER A 224 -11.22 -15.64 -3.47
CA SER A 224 -12.17 -14.92 -4.32
C SER A 224 -12.42 -13.48 -3.85
N MET A 225 -12.67 -13.28 -2.55
CA MET A 225 -12.83 -11.92 -2.01
C MET A 225 -11.54 -11.11 -2.07
N SER A 226 -10.37 -11.73 -1.84
CA SER A 226 -9.09 -11.03 -1.98
C SER A 226 -8.81 -10.58 -3.40
N GLU A 227 -9.25 -11.34 -4.42
CA GLU A 227 -9.15 -10.97 -5.83
C GLU A 227 -10.09 -9.80 -6.16
N THR A 228 -11.30 -9.79 -5.60
CA THR A 228 -12.21 -8.64 -5.72
C THR A 228 -11.62 -7.36 -5.12
N LEU A 229 -11.01 -7.45 -3.93
CA LEU A 229 -10.32 -6.31 -3.32
C LEU A 229 -9.09 -5.87 -4.13
N ALA A 230 -8.43 -6.80 -4.83
CA ALA A 230 -7.31 -6.48 -5.71
C ALA A 230 -7.78 -5.75 -6.97
N GLU A 231 -8.90 -6.18 -7.56
CA GLU A 231 -9.54 -5.44 -8.66
C GLU A 231 -9.90 -4.03 -8.21
N ALA A 232 -10.51 -3.87 -7.04
CA ALA A 232 -10.85 -2.55 -6.51
C ALA A 232 -9.61 -1.63 -6.43
N ALA A 233 -8.48 -2.17 -5.97
CA ALA A 233 -7.22 -1.45 -5.78
C ALA A 233 -6.38 -1.22 -7.05
N PHE A 234 -6.42 -2.13 -8.04
CA PHE A 234 -5.48 -2.13 -9.18
C PHE A 234 -6.14 -2.31 -10.55
N GLY A 235 -7.47 -2.36 -10.62
CA GLY A 235 -8.24 -2.30 -11.87
C GLY A 235 -8.14 -0.92 -12.55
N GLY A 236 -9.09 -0.63 -13.45
CA GLY A 236 -9.11 0.61 -14.22
C GLY A 236 -8.22 0.55 -15.47
N THR A 237 -7.70 1.70 -15.91
CA THR A 237 -6.94 1.84 -17.16
C THR A 237 -5.56 2.47 -16.91
N PRO A 238 -4.45 1.74 -17.10
CA PRO A 238 -4.37 0.30 -17.35
C PRO A 238 -4.71 -0.50 -16.09
N GLY A 239 -5.37 -1.65 -16.25
CA GLY A 239 -5.72 -2.55 -15.17
C GLY A 239 -4.66 -3.62 -14.97
N LEU A 240 -4.49 -4.07 -13.74
CA LEU A 240 -3.63 -5.19 -13.38
C LEU A 240 -4.53 -6.37 -13.00
N ALA A 241 -4.40 -7.51 -13.68
CA ALA A 241 -5.18 -8.71 -13.34
C ALA A 241 -4.40 -9.55 -12.32
N THR A 242 -5.09 -10.12 -11.33
CA THR A 242 -4.46 -11.02 -10.35
C THR A 242 -3.89 -12.28 -11.00
N SER A 243 -4.43 -12.69 -12.15
CA SER A 243 -3.88 -13.77 -13.00
C SER A 243 -2.47 -13.46 -13.52
N ASP A 244 -2.11 -12.19 -13.68
CA ASP A 244 -0.78 -11.77 -14.17
C ASP A 244 0.34 -12.13 -13.17
N PHE A 245 -0.02 -12.52 -11.95
CA PHE A 245 0.89 -12.95 -10.88
C PHE A 245 0.90 -14.46 -10.65
N GLN A 246 0.15 -15.25 -11.41
CA GLN A 246 0.26 -16.70 -11.34
C GLN A 246 1.51 -17.18 -12.11
N ASP A 247 2.30 -18.01 -11.41
CA ASP A 247 3.39 -18.84 -11.92
C ASP A 247 4.73 -18.17 -12.30
N VAL A 248 5.45 -17.71 -11.27
CA VAL A 248 6.88 -18.07 -11.19
C VAL A 248 6.98 -19.26 -10.23
N PRO A 249 7.27 -20.48 -10.73
CA PRO A 249 7.53 -21.62 -9.87
C PRO A 249 8.62 -21.23 -8.87
N PRO A 250 8.47 -21.53 -7.57
CA PRO A 250 9.56 -21.31 -6.64
C PRO A 250 10.79 -22.05 -7.16
N PRO A 251 11.98 -21.44 -7.17
CA PRO A 251 13.19 -22.13 -7.57
C PRO A 251 13.31 -23.41 -6.73
N ALA A 252 13.83 -24.50 -7.35
CA ALA A 252 13.94 -25.81 -6.71
C ALA A 252 14.56 -25.69 -5.30
N VAL A 253 14.06 -26.48 -4.34
CA VAL A 253 14.57 -26.50 -2.96
C VAL A 253 16.09 -26.71 -2.99
N GLY A 254 16.85 -25.78 -2.41
CA GLY A 254 18.32 -25.75 -2.44
C GLY A 254 18.95 -24.83 -3.49
N SER A 255 18.15 -24.18 -4.35
CA SER A 255 18.65 -23.31 -5.44
C SER A 255 18.50 -21.81 -5.22
N TRP A 256 17.94 -21.38 -4.08
CA TRP A 256 17.78 -19.96 -3.78
C TRP A 256 19.14 -19.34 -3.41
N ALA A 257 19.70 -18.60 -4.36
CA ALA A 257 20.87 -17.77 -4.16
C ALA A 257 20.60 -16.35 -4.63
N ASN A 258 20.94 -15.36 -3.80
CA ASN A 258 21.00 -13.96 -4.21
C ASN A 258 22.44 -13.61 -4.54
N LYS A 259 22.82 -13.79 -5.81
CA LYS A 259 24.20 -13.56 -6.30
C LYS A 259 24.68 -12.12 -6.11
N LYS A 260 23.76 -11.14 -6.08
CA LYS A 260 24.10 -9.73 -5.85
C LYS A 260 24.51 -9.47 -4.41
N LEU A 261 23.89 -10.17 -3.46
CA LEU A 261 24.17 -10.04 -2.03
C LEU A 261 25.13 -11.11 -1.50
N GLY A 262 25.57 -12.05 -2.34
CA GLY A 262 26.42 -13.18 -1.91
C GLY A 262 25.71 -14.16 -0.98
N LEU A 263 24.38 -14.20 -0.96
CA LEU A 263 23.58 -14.99 -0.02
C LEU A 263 23.12 -16.31 -0.60
N ILE A 264 23.20 -17.38 0.19
CA ILE A 264 22.68 -18.71 -0.14
C ILE A 264 21.66 -19.14 0.91
N TRP A 265 20.51 -19.66 0.49
CA TRP A 265 19.49 -20.16 1.42
C TRP A 265 19.62 -21.66 1.67
N SER A 266 19.44 -22.09 2.92
CA SER A 266 19.28 -23.52 3.24
C SER A 266 17.95 -24.07 2.72
N ALA A 267 17.89 -25.39 2.49
CA ALA A 267 16.67 -26.06 2.03
C ALA A 267 15.50 -25.90 3.02
N GLU A 268 15.81 -25.94 4.32
CA GLU A 268 14.87 -25.79 5.43
C GLU A 268 14.34 -24.35 5.52
N ALA A 269 15.20 -23.36 5.30
CA ALA A 269 14.81 -21.95 5.24
C ALA A 269 13.87 -21.69 4.07
N GLN A 270 14.16 -22.25 2.89
CA GLN A 270 13.30 -22.16 1.71
C GLN A 270 11.94 -22.83 1.96
N LYS A 271 11.95 -24.01 2.60
CA LYS A 271 10.72 -24.72 2.96
C LYS A 271 9.87 -23.90 3.93
N ARG A 272 10.47 -23.26 4.94
CA ARG A 272 9.79 -22.39 5.90
C ARG A 272 9.12 -21.19 5.22
N VAL A 273 9.82 -20.52 4.30
CA VAL A 273 9.21 -19.45 3.48
C VAL A 273 8.12 -20.01 2.56
N GLY A 274 8.29 -21.23 2.05
CA GLY A 274 7.30 -21.95 1.25
C GLY A 274 6.00 -22.28 1.98
N GLU A 275 5.99 -22.34 3.32
CA GLU A 275 4.76 -22.51 4.11
C GLU A 275 3.88 -21.25 4.09
N ALA A 276 4.45 -20.09 3.79
CA ALA A 276 3.71 -18.84 3.67
C ALA A 276 2.84 -18.84 2.39
N PRO A 277 1.73 -18.10 2.35
CA PRO A 277 0.97 -17.86 1.13
C PRO A 277 1.86 -17.40 -0.03
N VAL A 278 1.63 -17.92 -1.24
CA VAL A 278 2.48 -17.67 -2.43
C VAL A 278 2.77 -16.18 -2.63
N ILE A 279 1.75 -15.34 -2.43
CA ILE A 279 1.79 -13.89 -2.62
C ILE A 279 2.83 -13.20 -1.70
N ILE A 280 3.10 -13.70 -0.48
CA ILE A 280 4.06 -13.07 0.45
C ILE A 280 5.46 -13.64 0.41
N ARG A 281 5.66 -14.78 -0.25
CA ARG A 281 6.97 -15.40 -0.32
C ARG A 281 8.03 -14.45 -0.89
N PRO A 282 7.76 -13.66 -1.96
CA PRO A 282 8.72 -12.69 -2.46
C PRO A 282 9.09 -11.62 -1.42
N MET A 283 8.10 -11.07 -0.71
CA MET A 283 8.30 -10.05 0.33
C MET A 283 9.10 -10.62 1.52
N ILE A 284 8.69 -11.77 2.05
CA ILE A 284 9.36 -12.46 3.17
C ILE A 284 10.82 -12.74 2.79
N ARG A 285 11.05 -13.28 1.59
CA ARG A 285 12.39 -13.56 1.07
C ARG A 285 13.24 -12.30 1.02
N ARG A 286 12.73 -11.20 0.46
CA ARG A 286 13.45 -9.91 0.35
C ARG A 286 13.79 -9.33 1.72
N LEU A 287 12.86 -9.38 2.68
CA LEU A 287 13.09 -8.90 4.06
C LEU A 287 14.20 -9.69 4.76
N ILE A 288 14.15 -11.02 4.67
CA ILE A 288 15.16 -11.89 5.29
C ILE A 288 16.52 -11.72 4.60
N GLU A 289 16.56 -11.60 3.27
CA GLU A 289 17.81 -11.32 2.54
C GLU A 289 18.42 -9.96 2.93
N LYS A 290 17.59 -8.93 3.12
CA LYS A 290 18.05 -7.60 3.58
C LYS A 290 18.66 -7.67 4.98
N GLU A 291 18.02 -8.38 5.89
CA GLU A 291 18.53 -8.53 7.26
C GLU A 291 19.79 -9.40 7.30
N ALA A 292 19.84 -10.48 6.52
CA ALA A 292 21.04 -11.29 6.39
C ALA A 292 22.23 -10.49 5.84
N ALA A 293 21.99 -9.61 4.87
CA ALA A 293 23.02 -8.72 4.33
C ALA A 293 23.52 -7.69 5.37
N LYS A 294 22.64 -7.16 6.23
CA LYS A 294 23.05 -6.27 7.35
C LYS A 294 23.92 -7.01 8.36
N ASP A 295 23.54 -8.24 8.68
CA ASP A 295 24.26 -9.10 9.61
C ASP A 295 25.50 -9.74 8.98
N LYS A 296 25.81 -9.39 7.71
CA LYS A 296 26.94 -9.90 6.91
C LYS A 296 27.00 -11.42 6.85
N LEU A 297 25.83 -12.05 6.84
CA LEU A 297 25.71 -13.48 6.64
C LEU A 297 25.97 -13.81 5.16
N ASP A 298 26.52 -14.99 4.92
CA ASP A 298 26.65 -15.61 3.60
C ASP A 298 25.58 -16.70 3.38
N ARG A 299 24.97 -17.19 4.47
CA ARG A 299 23.95 -18.23 4.45
C ARG A 299 22.75 -17.90 5.32
N ILE A 300 21.55 -18.04 4.74
CA ILE A 300 20.26 -17.90 5.44
C ILE A 300 19.79 -19.30 5.89
N THR A 301 19.73 -19.51 7.20
CA THR A 301 19.24 -20.75 7.83
C THR A 301 17.80 -20.60 8.33
N VAL A 302 17.14 -21.72 8.63
CA VAL A 302 15.77 -21.70 9.16
C VAL A 302 15.68 -21.01 10.52
N GLU A 303 16.74 -21.07 11.32
CA GLU A 303 16.86 -20.33 12.58
C GLU A 303 16.88 -18.83 12.35
N PHE A 304 17.59 -18.37 11.32
CA PHE A 304 17.62 -16.95 10.94
C PHE A 304 16.26 -16.47 10.42
N VAL A 305 15.57 -17.30 9.63
CA VAL A 305 14.17 -17.05 9.22
C VAL A 305 13.28 -16.90 10.45
N LYS A 306 13.35 -17.83 11.41
CA LYS A 306 12.58 -17.78 12.67
C LYS A 306 12.95 -16.57 13.53
N HIS A 307 14.21 -16.16 13.55
CA HIS A 307 14.64 -14.95 14.24
C HIS A 307 14.00 -13.70 13.62
N CYS A 308 14.03 -13.59 12.29
CA CYS A 308 13.34 -12.53 11.56
C CYS A 308 11.83 -12.57 11.82
N GLU A 309 11.22 -13.76 11.84
CA GLU A 309 9.82 -13.94 12.21
C GLU A 309 9.54 -13.46 13.65
N GLN A 310 10.40 -13.76 14.61
CA GLN A 310 10.23 -13.27 15.99
C GLN A 310 10.36 -11.75 16.09
N LYS A 311 11.34 -11.19 15.37
CA LYS A 311 11.63 -9.76 15.33
C LYS A 311 10.50 -8.96 14.69
N TYR A 312 9.94 -9.44 13.58
CA TYR A 312 8.97 -8.69 12.77
C TYR A 312 7.51 -9.16 12.94
N TRP A 313 7.27 -10.42 13.34
CA TRP A 313 5.93 -11.02 13.44
C TRP A 313 5.50 -11.40 14.86
N THR A 314 6.40 -11.81 15.79
CA THR A 314 5.98 -12.33 17.12
C THR A 314 6.03 -11.30 18.27
N ARG A 315 6.97 -10.36 18.30
CA ARG A 315 7.01 -9.25 19.31
C ARG A 315 5.84 -8.23 19.20
N GLY A 316 4.82 -8.51 18.39
CA GLY A 316 3.55 -7.78 18.32
C GLY A 316 2.37 -8.48 19.03
N GLY A 317 2.63 -9.51 19.83
CA GLY A 317 1.63 -10.30 20.57
C GLY A 317 1.74 -10.28 22.09
N GLU A 318 2.84 -9.77 22.66
CA GLU A 318 3.03 -9.59 24.11
C GLU A 318 3.38 -8.12 24.39
N ALA A 319 2.36 -7.27 24.35
CA ALA A 319 2.26 -5.97 25.00
C ALA A 319 0.81 -5.49 24.87
#